data_AF-A0A967D546-F1
#
_entry.id   AF-A0A967D546-F1
#
_cell.length_a   1.000
_cell.length_b   1.000
_cell.length_c   1.000
_cell.angle_alpha   90.00
_cell.angle_beta   90.00
_cell.angle_gamma   90.00
#
_symmetry.space_group_name_H-M   'P 1'
#
loop_
_entity.id
_entity.type
_entity.pdbx_description
1 polymer ?
#
loop_
_entity_poly.entity_id
_entity_poly.type
_entity_poly.pdbx_seq_one_letter_code
_entity_poly.pdbx_strand_id
1 'polypeptide(L)'
;MSTALNSFVSYLADGNTVTSRQVRAMFKVDNAADLAYRARNEGISVYTNRVTNSRGEKVFAYRLGNPSAAFEKYLDRGQIARARKTLYRNAISVSMNG
;
A
#
# COMPACT_ATOMS: atom_id res chain seq x y z
N MET A 1 -3.99 -15.81 7.08
CA MET A 1 -3.14 -14.60 7.14
C MET A 1 -2.05 -14.77 8.20
N SER A 2 -0.79 -14.38 7.93
CA SER A 2 0.27 -14.35 8.95
C SER A 2 0.08 -13.18 9.92
N THR A 3 0.52 -13.30 11.18
CA THR A 3 0.37 -12.26 12.22
C THR A 3 0.84 -10.87 11.76
N ALA A 4 2.01 -10.78 11.12
CA ALA A 4 2.55 -9.52 10.60
C ALA A 4 1.65 -8.85 9.55
N LEU A 5 0.96 -9.64 8.72
CA LEU A 5 0.06 -9.12 7.68
C LEU A 5 -1.21 -8.54 8.32
N ASN A 6 -1.80 -9.25 9.27
CA ASN A 6 -2.96 -8.76 10.01
C ASN A 6 -2.63 -7.47 10.77
N SER A 7 -1.55 -7.46 11.54
CA SER A 7 -1.14 -6.26 12.29
C SER A 7 -0.86 -5.07 11.37
N PHE A 8 -0.22 -5.31 10.22
CA PHE A 8 0.01 -4.26 9.22
C PHE A 8 -1.31 -3.70 8.68
N VAL A 9 -2.23 -4.56 8.25
CA VAL A 9 -3.52 -4.14 7.70
C VAL A 9 -4.35 -3.41 8.74
N SER A 10 -4.47 -3.93 9.97
CA SER A 10 -5.19 -3.27 11.06
C SER A 10 -4.62 -1.90 11.36
N TYR A 11 -3.29 -1.78 11.45
CA TYR A 11 -2.65 -0.49 11.69
C TYR A 11 -2.96 0.53 10.60
N LEU A 12 -3.00 0.10 9.33
CA LEU A 12 -3.40 0.97 8.22
C LEU A 12 -4.90 1.31 8.23
N ALA A 13 -5.75 0.38 8.69
CA ALA A 13 -7.19 0.56 8.79
C ALA A 13 -7.57 1.65 9.81
N ASP A 14 -6.72 1.85 10.83
CA ASP A 14 -6.84 2.96 11.78
C ASP A 14 -6.49 4.34 11.17
N GLY A 15 -6.24 4.41 9.86
CA GLY A 15 -5.91 5.65 9.13
C GLY A 15 -4.42 6.00 9.12
N ASN A 16 -3.57 5.14 9.68
CA ASN A 16 -2.13 5.42 9.75
C ASN A 16 -1.45 5.30 8.37
N THR A 17 -0.35 6.03 8.22
CA THR A 17 0.57 5.91 7.08
C THR A 17 1.97 5.57 7.60
N VAL A 18 2.60 4.55 7.02
CA VAL A 18 3.91 4.05 7.48
C VAL A 18 4.92 3.96 6.35
N THR A 19 6.15 4.41 6.61
CA THR A 19 7.26 4.26 5.67
C THR A 19 7.75 2.82 5.61
N SER A 20 8.47 2.46 4.53
CA SER A 20 9.10 1.14 4.41
C SER A 20 10.00 0.79 5.58
N ARG A 21 10.72 1.77 6.15
CA ARG A 21 11.57 1.58 7.32
C ARG A 21 10.73 1.25 8.57
N GLN A 22 9.64 1.98 8.77
CA GLN A 22 8.73 1.73 9.91
C GLN A 22 8.05 0.38 9.80
N VAL A 23 7.61 -0.02 8.59
CA VAL A 23 7.02 -1.35 8.37
C VAL A 23 7.95 -2.47 8.85
N ARG A 24 9.22 -2.42 8.45
CA ARG A 24 10.22 -3.42 8.88
C ARG A 24 10.41 -3.43 10.40
N ALA A 25 10.51 -2.25 11.01
CA ALA A 25 10.76 -2.11 12.44
C ALA A 25 9.56 -2.55 13.30
N MET A 26 8.35 -2.18 12.89
CA MET A 26 7.10 -2.41 13.63
C MET A 26 6.59 -3.83 13.49
N PHE A 27 6.57 -4.36 12.25
CA PHE A 27 5.95 -5.65 11.95
C PHE A 27 6.97 -6.80 11.85
N LYS A 28 8.25 -6.52 12.14
CA LYS A 28 9.36 -7.49 12.18
C LYS A 28 9.46 -8.30 10.87
N VAL A 29 9.43 -7.59 9.75
CA VAL A 29 9.57 -8.16 8.41
C VAL A 29 10.80 -7.60 7.71
N ASP A 30 11.44 -8.41 6.86
CA ASP A 30 12.59 -7.96 6.07
C ASP A 30 12.17 -7.13 4.85
N ASN A 31 11.04 -7.48 4.24
CA ASN A 31 10.57 -6.87 3.00
C ASN A 31 9.17 -6.25 3.15
N ALA A 32 9.13 -4.94 3.31
CA ALA A 32 7.88 -4.17 3.39
C ALA A 32 7.05 -4.23 2.09
N ALA A 33 7.71 -4.29 0.93
CA ALA A 33 7.03 -4.36 -0.36
C ALA A 33 6.33 -5.72 -0.55
N ASP A 34 6.94 -6.81 -0.09
CA ASP A 34 6.32 -8.14 -0.07
C ASP A 34 5.09 -8.16 0.84
N LEU A 35 5.17 -7.58 2.05
CA LEU A 35 4.03 -7.52 2.96
C LEU A 35 2.83 -6.77 2.34
N ALA A 36 3.10 -5.63 1.71
CA ALA A 36 2.08 -4.89 0.97
C ALA A 36 1.58 -5.64 -0.28
N TYR A 37 2.44 -6.42 -0.95
CA TYR A 37 2.06 -7.26 -2.08
C TYR A 37 1.08 -8.35 -1.65
N ARG A 38 1.36 -9.03 -0.54
CA ARG A 38 0.48 -10.06 0.05
C ARG A 38 -0.88 -9.47 0.44
N ALA A 39 -0.90 -8.31 1.11
CA ALA A 39 -2.16 -7.62 1.42
C ALA A 39 -3.03 -7.39 0.18
N ARG A 40 -2.42 -6.93 -0.93
CA ARG A 40 -3.15 -6.69 -2.18
C ARG A 40 -3.67 -7.95 -2.84
N ASN A 41 -2.94 -9.07 -2.72
CA ASN A 41 -3.43 -10.35 -3.23
C ASN A 41 -4.62 -10.87 -2.42
N GLU A 42 -4.76 -10.43 -1.17
CA GLU A 42 -5.92 -10.70 -0.32
C GLU A 42 -7.05 -9.67 -0.53
N GLY A 43 -6.99 -8.88 -1.60
CA GLY A 43 -8.03 -7.92 -1.98
C GLY A 43 -7.97 -6.58 -1.24
N ILE A 44 -6.93 -6.35 -0.43
CA ILE A 44 -6.83 -5.13 0.38
C ILE A 44 -6.19 -4.00 -0.43
N SER A 45 -6.85 -2.84 -0.46
CA SER A 45 -6.46 -1.65 -1.21
C SER A 45 -5.31 -0.86 -0.57
N VAL A 46 -4.13 -1.50 -0.42
CA VAL A 46 -2.92 -0.85 0.10
C VAL A 46 -2.23 -0.05 -1.01
N TYR A 47 -2.10 1.26 -0.83
CA TYR A 47 -1.39 2.14 -1.75
C TYR A 47 0.07 2.32 -1.32
N THR A 48 0.96 2.58 -2.29
CA THR A 48 2.35 2.95 -2.03
C THR A 48 2.61 4.34 -2.61
N ASN A 49 2.91 5.30 -1.75
CA ASN A 49 3.14 6.68 -2.14
C ASN A 49 4.61 7.04 -1.96
N ARG A 50 5.13 7.90 -2.84
CA ARG A 50 6.43 8.54 -2.63
C ARG A 50 6.21 9.81 -1.81
N VAL A 51 6.85 9.90 -0.65
CA VAL A 51 6.76 11.04 0.26
C VAL A 51 8.16 11.59 0.54
N THR A 52 8.26 12.88 0.82
CA THR A 52 9.50 13.50 1.30
C THR A 52 9.47 13.49 2.82
N ASN A 53 10.48 12.90 3.46
CA ASN A 53 10.57 12.91 4.92
C ASN A 53 11.10 14.25 5.44
N SER A 54 11.15 14.43 6.77
CA SER A 54 11.67 15.65 7.42
C SER A 54 13.13 15.96 7.11
N ARG A 55 13.87 15.00 6.53
CA ARG A 55 15.28 15.14 6.12
C ARG A 55 15.42 15.43 4.62
N GLY A 56 14.32 15.66 3.91
CA GLY A 56 14.33 15.93 2.47
C GLY A 56 14.48 14.69 1.58
N GLU A 57 14.50 13.49 2.15
CA GLU A 57 14.69 12.25 1.39
C GLU A 57 13.34 11.76 0.83
N LYS A 58 13.33 11.36 -0.45
CA LYS A 58 12.17 10.71 -1.06
C LYS A 58 12.11 9.24 -0.65
N VAL A 59 11.11 8.88 0.15
CA VAL A 59 10.89 7.52 0.67
C VAL A 59 9.53 6.98 0.23
N PHE A 60 9.34 5.66 0.33
CA PHE A 60 8.05 5.03 0.12
C PHE A 60 7.28 4.89 1.42
N ALA A 61 6.02 5.28 1.40
CA ALA A 61 5.05 5.10 2.47
C ALA A 61 3.83 4.30 2.00
N TYR A 62 3.22 3.58 2.92
CA TYR A 62 2.07 2.73 2.71
C TYR A 62 0.90 3.24 3.55
N ARG A 63 -0.29 3.21 2.95
CA ARG A 63 -1.55 3.58 3.60
C ARG A 63 -2.68 2.73 3.06
N LEU A 64 -3.73 2.55 3.87
CA LEU A 64 -5.00 2.11 3.31
C LEU A 64 -5.59 3.27 2.50
N GLY A 65 -6.24 2.95 1.40
CA GLY A 65 -6.96 3.96 0.63
C GLY A 65 -8.30 3.43 0.18
N ASN A 66 -9.16 4.37 -0.22
CA ASN A 66 -10.41 4.01 -0.86
C ASN A 66 -10.09 3.33 -2.20
N PRO A 67 -10.58 2.10 -2.43
CA PRO A 67 -10.40 1.47 -3.73
C PRO A 67 -11.09 2.32 -4.82
N SER A 68 -10.48 2.36 -6.01
CA SER A 68 -11.14 2.97 -7.17
C SER A 68 -12.21 2.02 -7.71
N ALA A 69 -13.23 2.55 -8.39
CA ALA A 69 -14.23 1.70 -9.07
C ALA A 69 -13.60 0.68 -10.03
N ALA A 70 -12.44 1.01 -10.61
CA ALA A 70 -11.68 0.06 -11.43
C ALA A 70 -11.05 -1.07 -10.62
N PHE A 71 -10.53 -0.79 -9.41
CA PHE A 71 -10.05 -1.82 -8.48
C PHE A 71 -11.18 -2.78 -8.13
N GLU A 72 -12.31 -2.25 -7.66
CA GLU A 72 -13.50 -3.02 -7.25
C GLU A 72 -14.00 -3.88 -8.41
N LYS A 73 -14.22 -3.28 -9.58
CA LYS A 73 -14.64 -4.00 -10.79
C LYS A 73 -13.75 -5.18 -11.16
N TYR A 74 -12.42 -5.04 -11.05
CA TYR A 74 -11.52 -6.16 -11.34
C TYR A 74 -11.47 -7.18 -10.21
N LEU A 75 -11.59 -6.74 -8.96
CA LEU A 75 -11.64 -7.63 -7.80
C LEU A 75 -12.90 -8.50 -7.82
N ASP A 76 -14.07 -7.91 -8.08
CA ASP A 76 -15.37 -8.60 -8.19
C ASP A 76 -15.38 -9.65 -9.30
N ARG A 77 -14.58 -9.44 -10.35
CA ARG A 77 -14.40 -10.39 -11.47
C ARG A 77 -13.34 -11.47 -11.18
N GLY A 78 -12.78 -11.51 -9.98
CA GLY A 78 -11.66 -12.40 -9.61
C GLY A 78 -10.34 -12.04 -10.31
N GLN A 79 -10.24 -10.89 -10.96
CA GLN A 79 -9.06 -10.46 -11.73
C GLN A 79 -8.05 -9.73 -10.84
N ILE A 80 -7.54 -10.42 -9.81
CA ILE A 80 -6.68 -9.86 -8.75
C ILE A 80 -5.46 -9.12 -9.32
N ALA A 81 -4.78 -9.68 -10.33
CA ALA A 81 -3.61 -9.04 -10.94
C ALA A 81 -3.95 -7.69 -11.61
N ARG A 82 -5.12 -7.58 -12.23
CA ARG A 82 -5.61 -6.33 -12.84
C ARG A 82 -6.05 -5.33 -11.78
N ALA A 83 -6.75 -5.79 -10.75
CA ALA A 83 -7.12 -4.95 -9.60
C ALA A 83 -5.86 -4.35 -8.97
N ARG A 84 -4.87 -5.17 -8.63
CA ARG A 84 -3.59 -4.73 -8.04
C ARG A 84 -2.88 -3.66 -8.88
N LYS A 85 -2.89 -3.78 -10.22
CA LYS A 85 -2.25 -2.81 -11.12
C LYS A 85 -2.83 -1.40 -10.98
N THR A 86 -4.10 -1.25 -10.61
CA THR A 86 -4.73 0.06 -10.41
C THR A 86 -4.23 0.76 -9.13
N LEU A 87 -3.88 -0.02 -8.10
CA LEU A 87 -3.31 0.52 -6.84
C LEU A 87 -1.93 1.15 -7.04
N TYR A 88 -1.15 0.66 -8.01
CA TYR A 88 0.14 1.26 -8.38
C TYR A 88 0.00 2.47 -9.30
N ARG A 89 -1.06 2.53 -10.12
CA ARG A 89 -1.27 3.61 -11.09
C ARG A 89 -1.60 4.95 -10.41
N ASN A 90 -2.47 4.91 -9.39
CA ASN A 90 -2.86 6.11 -8.64
C ASN A 90 -1.79 6.55 -7.62
N ALA A 91 -0.65 5.86 -7.54
CA ALA A 91 0.52 6.34 -6.82
C ALA A 91 1.26 7.48 -7.55
N ILE A 92 0.94 7.71 -8.83
CA ILE A 92 1.58 8.69 -9.71
C ILE A 92 0.53 9.71 -10.19
N SER A 93 -0.03 10.46 -9.25
CA SER A 93 -0.69 11.73 -9.56
C SER A 93 -0.49 12.70 -8.40
N VAL A 94 0.76 12.87 -7.97
CA VAL A 94 1.22 14.13 -7.41
C VAL A 94 1.77 14.91 -8.59
N SER A 95 1.14 16.05 -8.87
CA SER A 95 1.40 16.93 -10.00
C SER A 95 2.89 17.07 -10.32
N MET A 96 3.28 16.69 -11.54
CA MET A 96 4.36 17.39 -12.23
C MET A 96 3.75 18.72 -12.69
N ASN A 97 3.75 19.72 -11.80
CA ASN A 97 3.69 21.10 -12.26
C ASN A 97 5.03 21.37 -12.93
N GLY A 98 5.02 21.38 -14.27
CA GLY A 98 5.98 22.14 -15.07
C GLY A 98 5.54 23.59 -15.14
#